data_AF-A0A7S9GVJ0-F1
#
_entry.id   AF-A0A7S9GVJ0-F1
#
_cell.length_a   1.000
_cell.length_b   1.000
_cell.length_c   1.000
_cell.angle_alpha   90.00
_cell.angle_beta   90.00
_cell.angle_gamma   90.00
#
_symmetry.space_group_name_H-M   'P 1'
#
loop_
_entity.id
_entity.type
_entity.pdbx_description
1 polymer ?
#
loop_
_entity_poly.entity_id
_entity_poly.type
_entity_poly.pdbx_seq_one_letter_code
_entity_poly.pdbx_strand_id
1 'polypeptide(L)' 'MPGGINNGAFSANGIFGQIIFVNPTEQVVVAIQSAWRQPEDSNAGVEIVAMIRAAVRALRTDAAS' A
#
# COMPACT_ATOMS: atom_id res chain seq x y z
N MET A 1 -1.67 -15.80 -13.06
CA MET A 1 -0.80 -16.90 -12.59
C MET A 1 -0.36 -16.57 -11.17
N PRO A 2 -0.38 -17.52 -10.23
CA PRO A 2 0.37 -17.35 -8.99
C PRO A 2 1.84 -17.06 -9.35
N GLY A 3 2.42 -15.96 -8.85
CA GLY A 3 3.84 -15.64 -9.06
C GLY A 3 4.20 -14.53 -10.05
N GLY A 4 3.31 -13.57 -10.35
CA GLY A 4 3.69 -12.33 -11.06
C GLY A 4 4.59 -11.41 -10.22
N ILE A 5 5.13 -10.33 -10.83
CA ILE A 5 5.92 -9.31 -10.13
C ILE A 5 5.13 -8.83 -8.88
N ASN A 6 5.77 -8.82 -7.71
CA ASN A 6 5.16 -8.50 -6.41
C ASN A 6 3.95 -9.38 -6.01
N ASN A 7 3.90 -10.66 -6.42
CA ASN A 7 2.76 -11.57 -6.18
C ASN A 7 1.43 -11.04 -6.74
N GLY A 8 1.48 -10.19 -7.76
CA GLY A 8 0.29 -9.57 -8.35
C GLY A 8 -0.24 -8.37 -7.57
N ALA A 9 0.51 -7.85 -6.59
CA ALA A 9 0.18 -6.58 -5.97
C ALA A 9 0.48 -5.40 -6.91
N PHE A 10 -0.40 -4.40 -6.92
CA PHE A 10 -0.28 -3.22 -7.77
C PHE A 10 -0.80 -1.97 -7.05
N SER A 11 -0.40 -0.80 -7.53
CA SER A 11 -0.88 0.48 -7.02
C SER A 11 -1.16 1.48 -8.12
N ALA A 12 -2.14 2.35 -7.87
CA ALA A 12 -2.32 3.60 -8.60
C ALA A 12 -1.95 4.75 -7.67
N ASN A 13 -1.03 5.61 -8.14
CA ASN A 13 -0.46 6.71 -7.37
C ASN A 13 -0.83 8.03 -8.02
N GLY A 14 -1.35 8.96 -7.22
CA GLY A 14 -1.63 10.34 -7.60
C GLY A 14 -0.73 11.31 -6.85
N ILE A 15 -0.57 12.51 -7.41
CA ILE A 15 0.15 13.61 -6.77
C ILE A 15 -0.42 13.94 -5.39
N PHE A 16 0.39 14.55 -4.53
CA PHE A 16 0.04 14.86 -3.15
C PHE A 16 -0.26 13.64 -2.27
N GLY A 17 0.23 12.45 -2.66
CA GLY A 17 0.20 11.24 -1.84
C GLY A 17 -1.10 10.44 -1.90
N GLN A 18 -1.84 10.50 -3.02
CA GLN A 18 -3.03 9.66 -3.20
C GLN A 18 -2.61 8.26 -3.62
N ILE A 19 -3.04 7.22 -2.90
CA ILE A 19 -2.66 5.83 -3.22
C ILE A 19 -3.86 4.90 -3.09
N ILE A 20 -4.09 4.13 -4.15
CA ILE A 20 -4.88 2.90 -4.09
C ILE A 20 -3.92 1.73 -4.29
N PHE A 21 -3.78 0.88 -3.27
CA PHE A 21 -2.94 -0.31 -3.31
C PHE A 21 -3.80 -1.56 -3.18
N VAL A 22 -3.57 -2.53 -4.06
CA VAL A 22 -4.29 -3.81 -4.09
C VAL A 22 -3.29 -4.94 -3.93
N ASN A 23 -3.49 -5.79 -2.94
CA ASN A 23 -2.72 -7.01 -2.72
C ASN A 23 -3.64 -8.23 -2.72
N PRO A 24 -3.80 -8.92 -3.88
CA PRO A 24 -4.68 -10.08 -3.98
C PRO A 24 -4.22 -11.26 -3.13
N THR A 25 -2.91 -11.43 -2.93
CA THR A 25 -2.36 -12.54 -2.12
C THR A 25 -2.78 -12.44 -0.67
N GLU A 26 -2.79 -11.22 -0.12
CA GLU A 26 -3.19 -10.97 1.27
C GLU A 26 -4.69 -10.64 1.41
N GLN A 27 -5.42 -10.57 0.29
CA GLN A 27 -6.82 -10.13 0.24
C GLN A 27 -7.06 -8.76 0.89
N VAL A 28 -6.13 -7.82 0.67
CA VAL A 28 -6.18 -6.47 1.22
C VAL A 28 -6.23 -5.42 0.12
N VAL A 29 -7.09 -4.43 0.32
CA VAL A 29 -7.10 -3.16 -0.43
C VAL A 29 -6.84 -2.03 0.55
N VAL A 30 -5.92 -1.13 0.20
CA VAL A 30 -5.61 0.06 0.98
C VAL A 30 -5.93 1.30 0.14
N ALA A 31 -6.74 2.19 0.70
CA ALA A 31 -7.01 3.51 0.15
C ALA A 31 -6.42 4.57 1.08
N ILE A 32 -5.48 5.36 0.58
CA ILE A 32 -4.87 6.47 1.29
C ILE A 32 -5.23 7.75 0.57
N GLN A 33 -5.91 8.62 1.31
CA GLN A 33 -6.09 10.01 0.96
C GLN A 33 -5.10 10.85 1.76
N SER A 34 -4.34 11.70 1.08
CA SER A 34 -3.30 12.52 1.70
C SER A 34 -3.35 13.96 1.19
N ALA A 35 -2.50 14.80 1.76
CA ALA A 35 -2.25 16.17 1.32
C ALA A 35 -0.77 16.49 1.58
N TRP A 36 0.14 15.77 0.91
CA TRP A 36 1.57 16.07 1.02
C TRP A 36 1.87 17.53 0.70
N ARG A 37 2.94 18.07 1.28
CA ARG A 37 3.31 19.49 1.10
C ARG A 37 3.78 19.81 -0.32
N GLN A 38 4.19 18.79 -1.07
CA GLN A 38 4.64 18.88 -2.46
C GLN A 38 3.87 17.85 -3.30
N PRO A 39 3.71 18.08 -4.62
CA PRO A 39 3.06 17.12 -5.51
C PRO A 39 3.73 15.74 -5.48
N GLU A 40 5.06 15.72 -5.33
CA GLU A 40 5.89 14.55 -5.11
C GLU A 40 6.76 14.77 -3.87
N ASP A 41 6.78 13.80 -2.95
CA ASP A 41 7.58 13.85 -1.73
C ASP A 41 8.15 12.45 -1.44
N SER A 42 9.44 12.26 -1.74
CA SER A 42 10.09 10.95 -1.62
C SER A 42 10.16 10.45 -0.17
N ASN A 43 10.32 11.36 0.80
CA ASN A 43 10.39 10.97 2.21
C ASN A 43 9.03 10.49 2.69
N ALA A 44 7.97 11.24 2.40
CA ALA A 44 6.61 10.83 2.70
C ALA A 44 6.22 9.54 1.94
N GLY A 45 6.74 9.33 0.74
CA GLY A 45 6.57 8.09 -0.02
C GLY A 45 7.14 6.86 0.69
N VAL A 46 8.35 6.96 1.23
CA VAL A 46 8.96 5.87 2.02
C VAL A 46 8.12 5.56 3.26
N GLU A 47 7.63 6.57 3.96
CA GLU A 47 6.79 6.41 5.15
C GLU A 47 5.46 5.73 4.83
N ILE A 48 4.77 6.12 3.74
CA ILE A 48 3.52 5.45 3.33
C ILE A 48 3.77 3.97 3.01
N VAL A 49 4.85 3.64 2.29
CA VAL A 49 5.17 2.24 1.99
C VAL A 49 5.39 1.43 3.27
N ALA A 50 6.09 2.01 4.26
CA ALA A 50 6.29 1.37 5.55
C ALA A 50 4.96 1.14 6.30
N MET A 51 4.08 2.15 6.29
CA MET A 51 2.74 2.07 6.89
C MET A 51 1.87 0.99 6.25
N ILE A 52 1.80 0.93 4.90
CA ILE A 52 1.03 -0.09 4.18
C ILE A 52 1.54 -1.49 4.55
N ARG A 53 2.86 -1.69 4.60
CA ARG A 53 3.46 -2.98 4.98
C ARG A 53 3.09 -3.38 6.41
N ALA A 54 3.12 -2.42 7.34
CA ALA A 54 2.74 -2.66 8.73
C ALA A 54 1.25 -3.03 8.86
N ALA A 55 0.35 -2.31 8.17
CA ALA A 55 -1.07 -2.58 8.17
C ALA A 55 -1.40 -3.97 7.60
N VAL A 56 -0.82 -4.33 6.45
CA VAL A 56 -1.00 -5.67 5.85
C VAL A 56 -0.53 -6.77 6.81
N ARG A 57 0.62 -6.58 7.48
CA ARG A 57 1.13 -7.54 8.46
C ARG A 57 0.19 -7.71 9.65
N ALA A 58 -0.38 -6.62 10.16
CA ALA A 58 -1.31 -6.67 11.29
C ALA A 58 -2.59 -7.44 10.92
N LEU A 59 -3.18 -7.15 9.76
CA LEU A 59 -4.39 -7.82 9.29
C LEU A 59 -4.21 -9.33 9.05
N ARG A 60 -3.01 -9.76 8.65
CA ARG A 60 -2.70 -11.20 8.52
C ARG A 60 -2.76 -11.92 9.87
N THR A 61 -2.32 -11.28 10.95
CA THR A 61 -2.35 -11.89 12.28
C THR A 61 -3.79 -12.07 12.77
N ASP A 62 -4.68 -11.13 12.47
CA ASP A 62 -6.10 -11.24 12.82
C ASP A 62 -6.79 -12.38 12.06
N ALA A 63 -6.42 -12.61 10.79
CA ALA A 63 -6.99 -13.69 9.98
C ALA A 63 -6.54 -15.11 10.41
N ALA A 64 -5.49 -15.22 11.23
CA ALA A 64 -4.97 -16.49 11.73
C ALA A 64 -5.49 -16.86 13.13
N SER A 65 -6.37 -16.04 13.72
CA SER A 65 -6.92 -16.20 15.07
C SER A 65 -8.36 -16.70 15.07
#